data_AF-A0A7J2SB50-F1
#
_entry.id   AF-A0A7J2SB50-F1
#
_cell.length_a   1.000
_cell.length_b   1.000
_cell.length_c   1.000
_cell.angle_alpha   90.00
_cell.angle_beta   90.00
_cell.angle_gamma   90.00
#
_symmetry.space_group_name_H-M   'P 1'
#
loop_
_entity.id
_entity.type
_entity.pdbx_description
1 polymer ?
#
loop_
_entity_poly.entity_id
_entity_poly.type
_entity_poly.pdbx_seq_one_letter_code
_entity_poly.pdbx_strand_id
1 'polypeptide(L)' 'MIFYELIEYSNKYNFDFDDACQYALAKKYGLKIVSFDKDFDRLDIKRMEPK' A
#
# COMPACT_ATOMS: atom_id res chain seq x y z
N MET A 1 -8.07 -6.03 12.09
CA MET A 1 -8.02 -4.73 12.79
C MET A 1 -6.79 -4.04 12.25
N ILE A 2 -6.93 -2.91 11.54
CA ILE A 2 -5.93 -2.40 10.56
C ILE A 2 -4.52 -2.24 11.17
N PHE A 3 -4.39 -1.92 12.45
CA PHE A 3 -3.09 -1.70 13.10
C PHE A 3 -2.09 -2.86 12.97
N TYR A 4 -2.54 -4.12 13.07
CA TYR A 4 -1.64 -5.27 12.91
C TYR A 4 -1.18 -5.45 11.47
N GLU A 5 -2.05 -5.14 10.51
CA GLU A 5 -1.74 -5.20 9.07
C GLU A 5 -0.67 -4.15 8.70
N LEU A 6 -0.67 -2.98 9.35
CA LEU A 6 0.35 -1.95 9.13
C LEU A 6 1.74 -2.46 9.49
N ILE A 7 1.90 -3.04 10.69
CA ILE A 7 3.19 -3.56 11.14
C ILE A 7 3.64 -4.72 10.24
N GLU A 8 2.72 -5.59 9.84
CA GLU A 8 3.01 -6.68 8.91
C GLU A 8 3.50 -6.14 7.56
N TYR A 9 2.81 -5.17 6.97
CA TYR A 9 3.15 -4.62 5.66
C TYR A 9 4.42 -3.77 5.67
N SER A 10 4.64 -2.97 6.72
CA SER A 10 5.91 -2.28 6.93
C SER A 10 7.08 -3.26 6.96
N ASN A 11 6.97 -4.36 7.72
CA ASN A 11 8.05 -5.35 7.78
C ASN A 11 8.23 -6.13 6.46
N LYS A 12 7.12 -6.51 5.81
CA LYS A 12 7.15 -7.37 4.62
C LYS A 12 7.63 -6.63 3.38
N TYR A 13 7.22 -5.37 3.22
CA TYR A 13 7.47 -4.58 2.03
C TYR A 13 8.46 -3.44 2.27
N ASN A 14 8.97 -3.28 3.50
CA ASN A 14 9.81 -2.14 3.88
C ASN A 14 9.10 -0.79 3.65
N PHE A 15 7.80 -0.74 3.97
CA PHE A 15 7.01 0.47 3.92
C PHE A 15 7.21 1.33 5.16
N ASP A 16 7.24 2.64 4.96
CA ASP A 16 6.97 3.57 6.04
C ASP A 16 5.50 3.49 6.47
N PHE A 17 5.13 4.36 7.41
CA PHE A 17 3.81 4.29 8.01
C PHE A 17 2.70 4.64 7.01
N ASP A 18 2.92 5.66 6.18
CA ASP A 18 1.96 6.12 5.20
C ASP A 18 1.78 5.15 4.04
N ASP A 19 2.85 4.53 3.54
CA ASP A 19 2.74 3.50 2.52
C ASP A 19 2.00 2.27 3.02
N ALA A 20 2.28 1.83 4.25
CA ALA A 20 1.57 0.72 4.88
C ALA A 20 0.09 1.05 5.07
N CYS A 21 -0.25 2.27 5.47
CA CYS A 21 -1.64 2.73 5.59
C CYS A 21 -2.35 2.73 4.24
N GLN A 22 -1.71 3.29 3.21
CA GLN A 22 -2.24 3.39 1.86
C GLN A 22 -2.53 2.00 1.28
N TYR A 23 -1.57 1.08 1.42
CA TYR A 23 -1.73 -0.29 0.96
C TYR A 23 -2.80 -1.06 1.75
N ALA A 24 -2.83 -0.95 3.08
CA ALA A 24 -3.82 -1.63 3.91
C ALA A 24 -5.26 -1.19 3.59
N LEU A 25 -5.48 0.12 3.44
CA LEU A 25 -6.80 0.64 3.06
C LEU A 25 -7.20 0.21 1.66
N ALA A 26 -6.27 0.29 0.70
CA ALA A 26 -6.54 -0.14 -0.66
C ALA A 26 -6.91 -1.64 -0.71
N LYS A 27 -6.19 -2.49 0.02
CA LYS A 27 -6.46 -3.93 0.08
C LYS A 27 -7.80 -4.23 0.71
N LYS A 28 -8.11 -3.58 1.84
CA LYS A 28 -9.33 -3.81 2.61
C LYS A 28 -10.59 -3.43 1.85
N TYR A 29 -10.54 -2.35 1.07
CA TYR A 29 -11.70 -1.80 0.36
C TYR A 29 -11.68 -2.05 -1.15
N GLY A 30 -10.71 -2.81 -1.67
CA GLY A 30 -10.61 -3.10 -3.11
C GLY A 30 -10.34 -1.85 -3.95
N LEU A 31 -9.61 -0.88 -3.42
CA LEU A 31 -9.30 0.39 -4.09
C LEU A 31 -8.02 0.27 -4.92
N LYS A 32 -7.83 1.25 -5.82
CA LYS A 32 -6.56 1.44 -6.53
C LYS A 32 -5.70 2.46 -5.80
N ILE A 33 -4.39 2.27 -5.87
CA ILE A 33 -3.41 3.23 -5.34
C ILE A 33 -3.05 4.18 -6.48
N VAL A 34 -3.27 5.48 -6.28
CA VAL A 34 -2.86 6.53 -7.23
C VAL A 34 -1.64 7.23 -6.63
N SER A 35 -0.46 6.99 -7.19
CA SER A 35 0.80 7.51 -6.64
C SER A 35 1.86 7.60 -7.73
N PHE A 36 2.84 8.50 -7.57
CA PHE A 36 4.07 8.51 -8.37
C PHE A 36 5.12 7.51 -7.85
N ASP A 37 4.93 7.01 -6.63
CA ASP A 37 5.86 6.08 -6.01
C ASP A 37 5.78 4.70 -6.65
N LYS A 38 6.88 4.25 -7.25
CA LYS A 38 6.98 2.97 -7.95
C LYS A 38 7.12 1.79 -7.01
N ASP A 39 7.33 2.00 -5.70
CA ASP A 39 7.42 0.91 -4.74
C ASP A 39 6.12 0.12 -4.60
N PHE A 40 4.99 0.69 -5.03
CA PHE A 40 3.71 -0.02 -5.14
C PHE A 40 3.60 -0.95 -6.37
N ASP A 41 4.48 -0.82 -7.38
CA ASP A 41 4.41 -1.63 -8.61
C ASP A 41 4.72 -3.12 -8.37
N ARG A 42 5.37 -3.46 -7.25
CA ARG A 42 5.70 -4.85 -6.86
C ARG A 42 4.60 -5.57 -6.06
N LEU A 43 3.45 -4.93 -5.87
CA LEU A 43 2.36 -5.45 -5.04
C LEU A 43 1.27 -6.12 -5.87
N ASP A 44 0.35 -6.79 -5.18
CA ASP A 44 -0.87 -7.36 -5.77
C ASP A 44 -1.91 -6.30 -6.17
N ILE A 45 -1.81 -5.08 -5.63
CA ILE A 45 -2.65 -3.95 -6.00
C ILE A 45 -1.94 -3.12 -7.06
N LYS A 46 -2.58 -2.97 -8.23
CA LYS A 46 -2.03 -2.17 -9.32
C LYS A 46 -2.03 -0.68 -8.98
N ARG A 47 -0.84 -0.07 -8.97
CA ARG A 47 -0.67 1.39 -8.93
C ARG A 47 -1.15 2.05 -10.23
N MET A 48 -1.73 3.23 -10.11
CA MET A 48 -1.99 4.15 -11.20
C MET A 48 -1.09 5.38 -11.05
N GLU A 49 -0.25 5.64 -12.05
CA GLU A 49 0.52 6.87 -12.11
C GLU A 49 -0.40 8.03 -12.52
N PRO A 50 -0.40 9.16 -11.80
CA PRO A 50 -1.13 10.36 -12.23
C PRO A 50 -0.65 10.88 -13.59
N LYS A 51 -1.53 11.56 -14.34
CA LYS A 51 -1.24 12.20 -15.64
C LYS A 51 -1.07 13.71 -15.50
#